data_AF-A0AAD7N8T5-F1
#
_entry.id   AF-A0AAD7N8T5-F1
#
_cell.length_a   1.000
_cell.length_b   1.000
_cell.length_c   1.000
_cell.angle_alpha   90.00
_cell.angle_beta   90.00
_cell.angle_gamma   90.00
#
_symmetry.space_group_name_H-M   'P 1'
#
loop_
_entity.id
_entity.type
_entity.pdbx_description
1 polymer ?
#
loop_
_entity_poly.entity_id
_entity_poly.type
_entity_poly.pdbx_seq_one_letter_code
_entity_poly.pdbx_strand_id
1 'polypeptide(L)'
;LPADPKIFHGRESELVDILDHFSQGTPRIAILGAGGMGKTSLASTVLHHDDITIKYQENRFFVACETAASKVELAGLVGAHLGMKPGQDLTRAVLYRLSEGPPTLLVLDNLETVWEPFESRKEIEEFLSLL
;
A
#
# COMPACT_ATOMS: atom_id res chain seq x y z
N LEU A 1 7.09 7.52 5.53
CA LEU A 1 7.66 6.51 4.62
C LEU A 1 8.78 5.77 5.34
N PRO A 2 9.03 4.48 5.04
CA PRO A 2 10.27 3.81 5.43
C PRO A 2 11.49 4.54 4.84
N ALA A 3 12.66 4.32 5.41
CA ALA A 3 13.90 4.89 4.88
C ALA A 3 14.15 4.40 3.45
N ASP A 4 14.66 5.29 2.62
CA ASP A 4 15.08 4.96 1.26
C ASP A 4 16.27 3.97 1.31
N PRO A 5 16.18 2.79 0.64
CA PRO A 5 17.26 1.82 0.64
C PRO A 5 18.53 2.38 0.00
N LYS A 6 19.61 2.52 0.78
CA LYS A 6 20.92 3.01 0.28
C LYS A 6 21.58 2.06 -0.72
N ILE A 7 21.20 0.79 -0.71
CA ILE A 7 21.71 -0.25 -1.60
C ILE A 7 20.49 -0.96 -2.17
N PHE A 8 20.34 -0.89 -3.49
CA PHE A 8 19.25 -1.53 -4.23
C PHE A 8 19.81 -2.10 -5.53
N HIS A 9 19.88 -3.42 -5.63
CA HIS A 9 20.42 -4.15 -6.78
C HIS A 9 19.62 -5.43 -7.05
N GLY A 10 19.58 -5.86 -8.31
CA GLY A 10 19.01 -7.14 -8.74
C GLY A 10 17.49 -7.16 -8.89
N ARG A 11 16.86 -5.99 -8.89
CA ARG A 11 15.40 -5.77 -9.00
C ARG A 11 15.05 -4.57 -9.89
N GLU A 12 16.02 -4.09 -10.66
CA GLU A 12 15.89 -2.90 -11.51
C GLU A 12 14.87 -3.12 -12.61
N SER A 13 14.77 -4.34 -13.16
CA SER A 13 13.73 -4.71 -14.13
C SER A 13 12.33 -4.56 -13.54
N GLU A 14 12.09 -5.13 -12.36
CA GLU A 14 10.78 -5.05 -11.70
C GLU A 14 10.45 -3.61 -11.30
N LEU A 15 11.45 -2.81 -10.91
CA LEU A 15 11.25 -1.39 -10.66
C LEU A 15 10.78 -0.67 -11.93
N VAL A 16 11.46 -0.87 -13.06
CA VAL A 16 11.07 -0.28 -14.35
C VAL A 16 9.66 -0.73 -14.74
N ASP A 17 9.35 -2.03 -14.66
CA ASP A 17 8.03 -2.56 -14.98
C ASP A 17 6.95 -1.89 -14.11
N ILE A 18 7.18 -1.76 -12.80
CA ILE A 18 6.24 -1.09 -11.88
C ILE A 18 6.02 0.37 -12.29
N LEU A 19 7.10 1.11 -12.58
CA LEU A 19 7.03 2.51 -12.97
C LEU A 19 6.29 2.70 -14.30
N ASP A 20 6.49 1.79 -15.26
CA ASP A 20 5.78 1.79 -16.54
C ASP A 20 4.26 1.64 -16.31
N HIS A 21 3.82 0.75 -15.40
CA HIS A 21 2.41 0.66 -15.04
C HIS A 21 1.87 1.96 -14.40
N PHE A 22 2.67 2.64 -13.57
CA PHE A 22 2.28 3.92 -12.98
C PHE A 22 2.20 5.07 -14.00
N SER A 23 2.98 5.00 -15.08
CA SER A 23 2.90 5.95 -16.19
C SER A 23 1.60 5.83 -16.99
N GLN A 24 0.99 4.63 -17.01
CA GLN A 24 -0.21 4.32 -17.77
C GLN A 24 -1.53 4.56 -17.00
N GLY A 25 -1.47 4.81 -15.69
CA GLY A 25 -2.67 5.09 -14.89
C GLY A 25 -2.47 4.96 -13.39
N THR A 26 -3.43 4.29 -12.74
CA THR A 26 -3.46 4.00 -11.29
C THR A 26 -3.49 2.49 -11.08
N PRO A 27 -2.35 1.79 -11.27
CA PRO A 27 -2.30 0.34 -11.22
C PRO A 27 -2.48 -0.20 -9.79
N ARG A 28 -3.01 -1.42 -9.68
CA ARG A 28 -2.94 -2.24 -8.47
C ARG A 28 -1.89 -3.33 -8.70
N ILE A 29 -0.82 -3.31 -7.91
CA ILE A 29 0.36 -4.16 -8.12
C ILE A 29 0.55 -5.05 -6.89
N ALA A 30 0.63 -6.36 -7.11
CA ALA A 30 1.02 -7.31 -6.09
C ALA A 30 2.50 -7.68 -6.26
N ILE A 31 3.32 -7.45 -5.23
CA ILE A 31 4.72 -7.85 -5.20
C ILE A 31 4.83 -9.16 -4.41
N LEU A 32 5.06 -10.27 -5.11
CA LEU A 32 5.07 -11.61 -4.53
C LEU A 32 6.48 -12.20 -4.48
N GLY A 33 6.71 -13.13 -3.56
CA GLY A 33 8.00 -13.82 -3.41
C GLY A 33 8.26 -14.27 -1.99
N ALA A 34 9.24 -15.17 -1.83
CA ALA A 34 9.64 -15.71 -0.53
C ALA A 34 10.15 -14.63 0.45
N GLY A 35 10.29 -15.01 1.72
CA GLY A 35 10.93 -14.17 2.74
C GLY A 35 12.36 -13.78 2.34
N GLY A 36 12.75 -12.54 2.64
CA GLY A 36 14.11 -12.04 2.33
C GLY A 36 14.36 -11.69 0.86
N MET A 37 13.38 -11.84 -0.04
CA MET A 37 13.53 -11.56 -1.47
C MET A 37 13.59 -10.07 -1.86
N GLY A 38 13.57 -9.16 -0.88
CA GLY A 38 13.64 -7.71 -1.11
C GLY A 38 12.34 -7.06 -1.57
N LYS A 39 11.17 -7.68 -1.34
CA LYS A 39 9.85 -7.14 -1.72
C LYS A 39 9.59 -5.76 -1.11
N THR A 40 9.75 -5.67 0.21
CA THR A 40 9.61 -4.42 0.97
C THR A 40 10.62 -3.37 0.51
N SER A 41 11.86 -3.78 0.19
CA SER A 41 12.87 -2.88 -0.37
C SER A 41 12.44 -2.33 -1.73
N LEU A 42 11.94 -3.18 -2.64
CA LEU A 42 11.41 -2.75 -3.94
C LEU A 42 10.23 -1.78 -3.78
N ALA A 43 9.28 -2.08 -2.89
CA ALA A 43 8.16 -1.18 -2.61
C ALA A 43 8.62 0.17 -2.04
N SER A 44 9.62 0.16 -1.15
CA SER A 44 10.23 1.38 -0.62
C SER A 44 10.90 2.20 -1.72
N THR A 45 11.70 1.56 -2.58
CA THR A 45 12.37 2.22 -3.72
C THR A 45 11.34 2.87 -4.66
N VAL A 46 10.21 2.21 -4.94
CA VAL A 46 9.11 2.80 -5.73
C VAL A 46 8.55 4.05 -5.05
N LEU A 47 8.32 4.04 -3.73
CA LEU A 47 7.80 5.18 -2.99
C LEU A 47 8.74 6.40 -2.98
N HIS A 48 10.03 6.20 -3.19
CA HIS A 48 11.04 7.26 -3.23
C HIS A 48 11.43 7.67 -4.65
N HIS A 49 11.05 6.92 -5.68
CA HIS A 49 11.38 7.23 -7.07
C HIS A 49 10.87 8.62 -7.48
N ASP A 50 11.63 9.35 -8.29
CA ASP A 50 11.36 10.74 -8.65
C ASP A 50 9.98 10.91 -9.31
N ASP A 51 9.63 10.07 -10.28
CA ASP A 51 8.33 10.12 -10.96
C ASP A 51 7.15 9.93 -10.00
N ILE A 52 7.31 9.01 -9.04
CA ILE A 52 6.31 8.74 -8.02
C ILE A 52 6.24 9.91 -7.04
N THR A 53 7.39 10.50 -6.70
CA THR A 53 7.49 11.65 -5.82
C THR A 53 6.81 12.88 -6.41
N ILE A 54 7.03 13.14 -7.71
CA ILE A 54 6.42 14.24 -8.45
C ILE A 54 4.90 14.04 -8.53
N LYS A 55 4.43 12.82 -8.84
CA LYS A 55 3.01 12.53 -9.06
C LYS A 55 2.18 12.56 -7.76
N TYR A 56 2.68 11.94 -6.70
CA TYR A 56 1.89 11.74 -5.47
C TYR A 56 2.25 12.70 -4.34
N GLN A 57 3.42 13.36 -4.40
CA GLN A 57 3.90 14.28 -3.36
C GLN A 57 3.78 13.60 -1.98
N GLU A 58 3.42 14.31 -0.92
CA GLU A 58 3.32 13.73 0.42
C GLU A 58 2.22 12.66 0.59
N ASN A 59 1.38 12.39 -0.43
CA ASN A 59 0.33 11.36 -0.36
C ASN A 59 0.84 9.96 -0.74
N ARG A 60 1.99 9.59 -0.17
CA ARG A 60 2.62 8.27 -0.33
C ARG A 60 2.70 7.62 1.05
N PHE A 61 2.06 6.47 1.21
CA PHE A 61 1.95 5.83 2.51
C PHE A 61 2.39 4.38 2.42
N PHE A 62 3.19 3.99 3.41
CA PHE A 62 3.59 2.63 3.64
C PHE A 62 2.90 2.15 4.91
N VAL A 63 2.06 1.15 4.79
CA VAL A 63 1.24 0.60 5.87
C VAL A 63 1.70 -0.83 6.13
N ALA A 64 2.33 -1.06 7.27
CA ALA A 64 2.66 -2.41 7.72
C ALA A 64 1.38 -3.06 8.28
N CYS A 65 0.90 -4.12 7.63
CA CYS A 65 -0.38 -4.77 7.96
C CYS A 65 -0.25 -5.89 9.01
N GLU A 66 0.94 -6.14 9.55
CA GLU A 66 1.24 -7.23 10.49
C GLU A 66 0.34 -7.24 11.74
N THR A 67 -0.18 -6.08 12.13
CA THR A 67 -1.01 -5.94 13.34
C THR A 67 -2.51 -5.99 13.06
N ALA A 68 -2.95 -6.06 11.79
CA ALA A 68 -4.36 -6.14 11.45
C ALA A 68 -4.81 -7.61 11.36
N ALA A 69 -5.89 -7.93 12.05
CA ALA A 69 -6.57 -9.23 12.02
C ALA A 69 -7.98 -9.16 11.41
N SER A 70 -8.46 -7.97 11.05
CA SER A 70 -9.79 -7.77 10.45
C SER A 70 -9.81 -6.61 9.46
N LYS A 71 -10.89 -6.51 8.66
CA LYS A 71 -11.13 -5.35 7.77
C LYS A 71 -11.13 -4.04 8.55
N VAL A 72 -11.77 -4.01 9.71
CA VAL A 72 -11.89 -2.80 10.53
C VAL A 72 -10.52 -2.36 11.03
N GLU A 73 -9.67 -3.30 11.44
CA GLU A 73 -8.31 -3.00 11.87
C GLU A 73 -7.42 -2.56 10.70
N LEU A 74 -7.54 -3.20 9.53
CA LEU A 74 -6.82 -2.78 8.33
C LEU A 74 -7.23 -1.36 7.90
N ALA A 75 -8.54 -1.07 7.86
CA ALA A 75 -9.04 0.28 7.59
C ALA A 75 -8.59 1.27 8.67
N GLY A 76 -8.50 0.85 9.92
CA GLY A 76 -7.95 1.64 11.02
C GLY A 76 -6.47 2.00 10.82
N LEU A 77 -5.64 1.02 10.41
CA LEU A 77 -4.23 1.24 10.09
C LEU A 77 -4.07 2.20 8.92
N VAL A 78 -4.80 2.01 7.82
CA VAL A 78 -4.78 2.91 6.67
C VAL A 78 -5.24 4.31 7.08
N GLY A 79 -6.36 4.40 7.82
CA GLY A 79 -6.91 5.67 8.31
C GLY A 79 -5.92 6.45 9.18
N ALA A 80 -5.19 5.76 10.07
CA ALA A 80 -4.15 6.39 10.89
C ALA A 80 -3.02 6.99 10.04
N HIS A 81 -2.59 6.31 8.98
CA HIS A 81 -1.59 6.84 8.04
C HIS A 81 -2.13 8.03 7.24
N LEU A 82 -3.42 8.03 6.91
CA LEU A 82 -4.11 9.15 6.27
C LEU A 82 -4.43 10.32 7.24
N GLY A 83 -3.99 10.26 8.50
CA GLY A 83 -4.19 11.30 9.50
C GLY A 83 -5.61 11.36 10.07
N MET A 84 -6.39 10.30 9.91
CA MET A 84 -7.76 10.23 10.43
C MET A 84 -7.76 9.98 11.93
N LYS A 85 -8.71 10.63 12.62
CA LYS A 85 -8.95 10.35 14.04
C LYS A 85 -9.78 9.07 14.19
N PRO A 86 -9.55 8.27 15.24
CA PRO A 86 -10.44 7.16 15.56
C PRO A 86 -11.89 7.62 15.62
N GLY A 87 -12.78 6.86 15.01
CA GLY A 87 -14.20 7.19 14.86
C GLY A 87 -15.02 5.96 14.51
N GLN A 88 -16.35 6.11 14.47
CA GLN A 88 -17.27 4.97 14.34
C GLN A 88 -17.16 4.23 13.00
N ASP A 89 -16.75 4.88 11.91
CA ASP A 89 -16.69 4.25 10.58
C ASP A 89 -15.42 4.67 9.80
N LEU A 90 -14.27 4.17 10.27
CA LEU A 90 -12.99 4.38 9.58
C LEU A 90 -12.97 3.75 8.18
N THR A 91 -13.71 2.65 7.97
CA THR A 91 -13.81 2.00 6.65
C THR A 91 -14.35 2.98 5.62
N ARG A 92 -15.52 3.56 5.89
CA ARG A 92 -16.14 4.52 4.97
C ARG A 92 -15.32 5.80 4.82
N ALA A 93 -14.73 6.28 5.91
CA ALA A 93 -13.89 7.48 5.89
C ALA A 93 -12.66 7.29 4.99
N VAL A 94 -11.99 6.13 5.08
CA VAL A 94 -10.85 5.76 4.22
C VAL A 94 -11.27 5.72 2.75
N LEU A 95 -12.34 4.99 2.42
CA LEU A 95 -12.83 4.88 1.05
C LEU A 95 -13.15 6.26 0.45
N TYR A 96 -13.86 7.10 1.21
CA TYR A 96 -14.18 8.47 0.78
C TYR A 96 -12.94 9.33 0.57
N ARG A 97 -11.93 9.23 1.46
CA ARG A 97 -10.68 9.98 1.32
C ARG A 97 -9.84 9.54 0.13
N LEU A 98 -9.89 8.26 -0.23
CA LEU A 98 -9.16 7.74 -1.39
C LEU A 98 -9.89 8.05 -2.71
N SER A 99 -11.22 8.12 -2.69
CA SER A 99 -12.02 8.46 -3.88
C SER A 99 -12.06 9.97 -4.19
N GLU A 100 -12.30 10.81 -3.17
CA GLU A 100 -12.50 12.26 -3.36
C GLU A 100 -11.25 13.08 -3.03
N GLY A 101 -10.22 12.46 -2.46
CA GLY A 101 -9.00 13.14 -2.05
C GLY A 101 -7.98 13.31 -3.17
N PRO A 102 -6.81 13.90 -2.84
CA PRO A 102 -5.69 13.93 -3.76
C PRO A 102 -5.23 12.51 -4.14
N PRO A 103 -4.59 12.34 -5.31
CA PRO A 103 -3.98 11.09 -5.72
C PRO A 103 -3.12 10.52 -4.60
N THR A 104 -3.39 9.28 -4.21
CA THR A 104 -2.76 8.65 -3.05
C THR A 104 -2.14 7.32 -3.49
N LEU A 105 -0.89 7.07 -3.12
CA LEU A 105 -0.22 5.80 -3.29
C LEU A 105 -0.13 5.08 -1.93
N LEU A 106 -0.70 3.88 -1.87
CA LEU A 106 -0.64 3.01 -0.71
C LEU A 106 0.22 1.77 -1.02
N VAL A 107 1.18 1.50 -0.16
CA VAL A 107 1.83 0.19 -0.03
C VAL A 107 1.25 -0.49 1.21
N LEU A 108 0.64 -1.65 1.00
CA LEU A 108 0.13 -2.53 2.06
C LEU A 108 1.12 -3.68 2.22
N ASP A 109 2.09 -3.54 3.13
CA ASP A 109 3.14 -4.54 3.34
C ASP A 109 2.69 -5.61 4.32
N ASN A 110 3.13 -6.85 4.10
CA ASN A 110 2.71 -8.03 4.87
C ASN A 110 1.18 -8.22 4.95
N LEU A 111 0.47 -7.87 3.86
CA LEU A 111 -0.99 -7.96 3.72
C LEU A 111 -1.51 -9.40 3.90
N GLU A 112 -0.69 -10.42 3.62
CA GLU A 112 -1.02 -11.83 3.86
C GLU A 112 -1.50 -12.08 5.29
N THR A 113 -0.99 -11.32 6.27
CA THR A 113 -1.36 -11.45 7.69
C THR A 113 -2.88 -11.34 7.90
N VAL A 114 -3.53 -10.40 7.20
CA VAL A 114 -4.98 -10.17 7.31
C VAL A 114 -5.77 -10.83 6.19
N TRP A 115 -5.14 -11.06 5.03
CA TRP A 115 -5.79 -11.57 3.82
C TRP A 115 -5.80 -13.11 3.70
N GLU A 116 -4.78 -13.82 4.19
CA GLU A 116 -4.72 -15.29 4.08
C GLU A 116 -5.74 -16.05 4.95
N PRO A 117 -6.08 -15.63 6.18
CA PRO A 117 -7.05 -16.35 7.01
C PRO A 117 -8.40 -16.51 6.31
N PHE A 118 -8.91 -17.74 6.29
CA PHE A 118 -10.10 -18.07 5.52
C PHE A 118 -11.34 -17.28 5.98
N GLU A 119 -11.49 -17.02 7.28
CA GLU A 119 -12.67 -16.31 7.80
C GLU A 119 -12.73 -14.84 7.37
N SER A 120 -11.58 -14.16 7.23
CA SER A 120 -11.51 -12.73 6.88
C SER A 120 -11.30 -12.48 5.39
N ARG A 121 -10.75 -13.44 4.64
CA ARG A 121 -10.30 -13.25 3.25
C ARG A 121 -11.32 -12.56 2.35
N LYS A 122 -12.56 -13.04 2.33
CA LYS A 122 -13.63 -12.48 1.48
C LYS A 122 -13.89 -11.02 1.81
N GLU A 123 -13.98 -10.68 3.09
CA GLU A 123 -14.23 -9.32 3.54
C GLU A 123 -13.06 -8.37 3.21
N ILE A 124 -11.83 -8.88 3.30
CA ILE A 124 -10.63 -8.13 2.89
C ILE A 124 -10.60 -7.91 1.38
N GLU A 125 -10.89 -8.93 0.57
CA GLU A 125 -10.97 -8.78 -0.89
C GLU A 125 -12.05 -7.78 -1.31
N GLU A 126 -13.22 -7.83 -0.68
CA GLU A 126 -14.29 -6.85 -0.88
C GLU A 126 -13.80 -5.43 -0.54
N PHE A 127 -13.12 -5.25 0.59
CA PHE A 127 -12.56 -3.94 0.97
C PHE A 127 -11.49 -3.44 -0.02
N LEU A 128 -10.53 -4.29 -0.41
CA LEU A 128 -9.48 -3.94 -1.37
C LEU A 128 -10.05 -3.57 -2.75
N SER A 129 -11.18 -4.15 -3.14
CA SER A 129 -11.84 -3.84 -4.41
C SER A 129 -12.43 -2.42 -4.45
N LEU A 130 -12.66 -1.82 -3.29
CA LEU A 130 -13.24 -0.48 -3.12
C LEU A 130 -12.19 0.62 -2.94
N LEU A 131 -10.92 0.26 -2.67
CA LEU A 131 -9.80 1.20 -2.53
C LEU A 131 -9.40 1.84 -3.86
#